data_AF-A0A554WYA4-F1
#
_entry.id   AF-A0A554WYA4-F1
#
_cell.length_a   1.000
_cell.length_b   1.000
_cell.length_c   1.000
_cell.angle_alpha   90.00
_cell.angle_beta   90.00
_cell.angle_gamma   90.00
#
_symmetry.space_group_name_H-M   'P 1'
#
loop_
_entity.id
_entity.type
_entity.pdbx_description
1 polymer ?
#
loop_
_entity_poly.entity_id
_entity_poly.type
_entity_poly.pdbx_seq_one_letter_code
_entity_poly.pdbx_strand_id
1 'polypeptide(L)'
;MTTPRRPVAPARRSSGLTLLELLIALAITGVTVALAFATYGVIGRTEQRAQDTMTRTEHMQSVQDWLQRKLEGIRLISRTEQGGVVLFFNGNPAGALWVAPLPERGPGGGLHVIRVALDRRADGSVDWIAQALPFEGAGMVLEWAAAIRTPLARDLRTLQWYYQDGKSGEWVQEWPSTRPYYPSRIRIEVADAQGPWPACS
;
A
#
# COMPACT_ATOMS: atom_id res chain seq x y z
N MET A 1 49.71 -64.90 -70.30
CA MET A 1 49.25 -65.23 -68.92
C MET A 1 50.33 -64.67 -68.00
N THR A 2 50.15 -63.69 -67.11
CA THR A 2 49.00 -63.29 -66.28
C THR A 2 49.28 -61.86 -65.79
N THR A 3 48.32 -60.95 -65.89
CA THR A 3 48.40 -59.55 -65.43
C THR A 3 47.95 -59.45 -63.97
N PRO A 4 48.62 -58.70 -63.07
CA PRO A 4 48.08 -58.41 -61.74
C PRO A 4 47.23 -57.14 -61.73
N ARG A 5 45.99 -57.24 -61.23
CA ARG A 5 45.09 -56.11 -60.93
C ARG A 5 45.48 -55.46 -59.60
N ARG A 6 45.72 -54.14 -59.60
CA ARG A 6 45.82 -53.32 -58.38
C ARG A 6 44.45 -53.16 -57.71
N PRO A 7 44.34 -53.23 -56.37
CA PRO A 7 43.13 -52.83 -55.68
C PRO A 7 43.01 -51.30 -55.67
N VAL A 8 41.87 -50.79 -56.10
CA VAL A 8 41.50 -49.36 -55.99
C VAL A 8 40.92 -49.14 -54.59
N ALA A 9 41.52 -48.24 -53.81
CA ALA A 9 40.98 -47.84 -52.51
C ALA A 9 39.63 -47.14 -52.69
N PRO A 10 38.62 -47.37 -51.82
CA PRO A 10 37.35 -46.68 -51.93
C PRO A 10 37.55 -45.19 -51.63
N ALA A 11 37.23 -44.35 -52.62
CA ALA A 11 37.12 -42.91 -52.43
C ALA A 11 36.10 -42.63 -51.32
N ARG A 12 36.53 -41.91 -50.27
CA ARG A 12 35.60 -41.32 -49.29
C ARG A 12 34.60 -40.48 -50.07
N ARG A 13 33.34 -40.89 -50.07
CA ARG A 13 32.25 -40.03 -50.50
C ARG A 13 32.15 -38.91 -49.48
N SER A 14 32.65 -37.75 -49.85
CA SER A 14 32.25 -36.49 -49.23
C SER A 14 30.73 -36.44 -49.38
N SER A 15 29.99 -36.74 -48.31
CA SER A 15 28.56 -36.46 -48.24
C SER A 15 28.42 -34.95 -48.27
N GLY A 16 28.31 -34.41 -49.48
CA GLY A 16 27.97 -33.02 -49.69
C GLY A 16 26.69 -32.77 -48.91
N LEU A 17 26.78 -31.85 -47.95
CA LEU A 17 25.69 -31.40 -47.11
C LEU A 17 24.48 -31.17 -48.01
N THR A 18 23.47 -32.04 -47.93
CA THR A 18 22.31 -31.87 -48.81
C THR A 18 21.57 -30.62 -48.33
N LEU A 19 21.02 -29.84 -49.27
CA LEU A 19 20.20 -28.66 -48.94
C LEU A 19 19.11 -29.01 -47.92
N LEU A 20 18.57 -30.23 -48.02
CA LEU A 20 17.58 -30.79 -47.10
C LEU A 20 18.08 -30.91 -45.66
N GLU A 21 19.33 -31.32 -45.47
CA GLU A 21 19.95 -31.51 -44.15
C GLU A 21 20.18 -30.17 -43.45
N LEU A 22 20.58 -29.14 -44.21
CA LEU A 22 20.68 -27.77 -43.70
C LEU A 22 19.31 -27.19 -43.32
N LEU A 23 18.27 -27.47 -44.13
CA LEU A 23 16.90 -27.04 -43.85
C LEU A 23 16.32 -27.73 -42.62
N ILE A 24 16.59 -29.02 -42.43
CA ILE A 24 16.16 -29.77 -41.22
C ILE A 24 16.89 -29.23 -39.99
N ALA A 25 18.21 -29.02 -40.07
CA ALA A 25 18.98 -28.44 -38.96
C ALA A 25 18.48 -27.05 -38.58
N LEU A 26 18.14 -26.20 -39.55
CA LEU A 26 17.59 -24.88 -39.31
C LEU A 26 16.18 -24.94 -38.69
N ALA A 27 15.33 -25.85 -39.17
CA ALA A 27 13.99 -26.06 -38.61
C ALA A 27 14.05 -26.54 -37.15
N ILE A 28 14.92 -27.50 -36.85
CA ILE A 28 15.13 -28.00 -35.47
C ILE A 28 15.70 -26.89 -34.58
N THR A 29 16.66 -26.11 -35.09
CA THR A 29 17.23 -24.97 -34.35
C THR A 29 16.15 -23.92 -34.04
N GLY A 30 15.32 -23.58 -35.03
CA GLY A 30 14.20 -22.65 -34.85
C GLY A 30 13.18 -23.14 -33.82
N VAL A 31 12.82 -24.42 -33.86
CA VAL A 31 11.92 -25.03 -32.85
C VAL A 31 12.56 -25.04 -31.46
N THR A 32 13.84 -25.35 -31.35
CA THR A 32 14.56 -25.39 -30.07
C THR A 32 14.66 -24.00 -29.44
N VAL A 33 14.98 -22.98 -30.25
CA VAL A 33 14.97 -21.57 -29.82
C VAL A 33 13.56 -21.13 -29.41
N ALA A 34 12.54 -21.48 -30.19
CA ALA A 34 11.15 -21.18 -29.85
C ALA A 34 10.70 -21.83 -28.53
N LEU A 35 11.12 -23.08 -28.26
CA LEU A 35 10.85 -23.77 -27.00
C LEU A 35 11.57 -23.11 -25.82
N ALA A 36 12.82 -22.69 -26.01
CA ALA A 36 13.58 -21.95 -25.00
C ALA A 36 12.90 -20.61 -24.67
N PHE A 37 12.42 -19.87 -25.66
CA PHE A 37 11.65 -18.64 -25.44
C PHE A 37 10.27 -18.90 -24.83
N ALA A 38 9.61 -20.02 -25.16
CA ALA A 38 8.34 -20.41 -24.53
C ALA A 38 8.51 -20.70 -23.03
N THR A 39 9.66 -21.24 -22.59
CA THR A 39 9.95 -21.40 -21.16
C THR A 39 10.19 -20.08 -20.43
N TYR A 40 10.74 -19.06 -21.09
CA TYR A 40 10.88 -17.72 -20.51
C TYR A 40 9.53 -16.98 -20.41
N GLY A 41 8.53 -17.32 -21.24
CA GLY A 41 7.22 -16.67 -21.25
C GLY A 41 6.22 -17.12 -20.18
N VAL A 42 6.54 -18.11 -19.34
CA VAL A 42 5.61 -18.68 -18.34
C VAL A 42 5.89 -18.19 -16.90
N ILE A 43 7.02 -17.52 -16.65
CA ILE A 43 7.32 -16.88 -15.35
C ILE A 43 7.09 -15.37 -15.50
N GLY A 44 5.83 -14.95 -15.49
CA GLY A 44 5.48 -13.52 -15.57
C GLY A 44 4.12 -13.15 -15.00
N ARG A 45 3.28 -14.14 -14.66
CA ARG A 45 1.97 -13.90 -14.04
C ARG A 45 1.89 -14.27 -12.56
N THR A 46 2.93 -14.92 -12.03
CA THR A 46 2.99 -15.33 -10.61
C THR A 46 3.91 -14.41 -9.80
N GLU A 47 5.00 -13.90 -10.39
CA GLU A 47 5.91 -12.95 -9.72
C GLU A 47 5.28 -11.57 -9.56
N GLN A 48 4.59 -11.06 -10.58
CA GLN A 48 3.94 -9.74 -10.52
C GLN A 48 2.84 -9.68 -9.45
N ARG A 49 2.01 -10.73 -9.34
CA ARG A 49 0.94 -10.82 -8.33
C ARG A 49 1.48 -10.99 -6.91
N ALA A 50 2.56 -11.76 -6.75
CA ALA A 50 3.24 -11.90 -5.47
C ALA A 50 3.87 -10.56 -5.05
N GLN A 51 4.51 -9.85 -5.98
CA GLN A 51 5.12 -8.54 -5.72
C GLN A 51 4.07 -7.46 -5.40
N ASP A 52 2.97 -7.39 -6.15
CA ASP A 52 1.88 -6.44 -5.90
C ASP A 52 1.21 -6.68 -4.52
N THR A 53 1.08 -7.95 -4.13
CA THR A 53 0.53 -8.34 -2.82
C THR A 53 1.50 -8.01 -1.68
N MET A 54 2.80 -8.20 -1.89
CA MET A 54 3.85 -7.82 -0.94
C MET A 54 3.87 -6.30 -0.72
N THR A 55 3.86 -5.51 -1.80
CA THR A 55 3.81 -4.04 -1.72
C THR A 55 2.53 -3.53 -1.06
N ARG A 56 1.38 -4.17 -1.30
CA ARG A 56 0.13 -3.85 -0.57
C ARG A 56 0.25 -4.12 0.93
N THR A 57 0.79 -5.27 1.31
CA THR A 57 0.91 -5.66 2.72
C THR A 57 1.88 -4.74 3.47
N GLU A 58 3.03 -4.42 2.87
CA GLU A 58 4.01 -3.48 3.41
C GLU A 58 3.42 -2.07 3.59
N HIS A 59 2.64 -1.61 2.61
CA HIS A 59 1.97 -0.32 2.69
C HIS A 59 0.94 -0.30 3.84
N MET A 60 0.12 -1.35 3.94
CA MET A 60 -0.87 -1.49 5.01
C MET A 60 -0.22 -1.49 6.40
N GLN A 61 0.85 -2.27 6.58
CA GLN A 61 1.63 -2.28 7.83
C GLN A 61 2.21 -0.91 8.13
N SER A 62 2.78 -0.22 7.13
CA SER A 62 3.34 1.12 7.30
C SER A 62 2.29 2.15 7.75
N VAL A 63 1.07 2.06 7.22
CA VAL A 63 -0.06 2.92 7.58
C VAL A 63 -0.54 2.63 9.00
N GLN A 64 -0.67 1.34 9.36
CA GLN A 64 -1.04 0.91 10.71
C GLN A 64 -0.03 1.40 11.74
N ASP A 65 1.26 1.16 11.50
CA ASP A 65 2.36 1.62 12.36
C ASP A 65 2.37 3.14 12.52
N TRP A 66 2.12 3.88 11.42
CA TRP A 66 2.05 5.33 11.48
C TRP A 66 0.88 5.79 12.35
N LEU A 67 -0.33 5.24 12.13
CA LEU A 67 -1.52 5.58 12.91
C LEU A 67 -1.33 5.23 14.39
N GLN A 68 -0.82 4.04 14.70
CA GLN A 68 -0.55 3.62 16.06
C GLN A 68 0.37 4.63 16.76
N ARG A 69 1.53 4.95 16.18
CA ARG A 69 2.46 5.95 16.74
C ARG A 69 1.80 7.32 16.92
N LYS A 70 0.89 7.72 16.03
CA LYS A 70 0.17 8.99 16.15
C LYS A 70 -0.90 9.00 17.23
N LEU A 71 -1.57 7.88 17.45
CA LEU A 71 -2.57 7.73 18.49
C LEU A 71 -1.92 7.57 19.87
N GLU A 72 -0.79 6.88 19.97
CA GLU A 72 0.03 6.84 21.20
C GLU A 72 0.55 8.23 21.59
N GLY A 73 0.77 9.10 20.61
CA GLY A 73 1.24 10.48 20.79
C GLY A 73 0.15 11.50 21.19
N ILE A 74 -1.10 11.10 21.44
CA ILE A 74 -2.20 12.02 21.75
C ILE A 74 -1.86 12.93 22.95
N ARG A 75 -2.36 14.18 22.92
CA ARG A 75 -2.27 15.16 24.00
C ARG A 75 -3.64 15.74 24.35
N LEU A 76 -3.97 15.72 25.65
CA LEU A 76 -5.18 16.35 26.24
C LEU A 76 -5.11 17.85 26.14
N ILE A 77 -5.68 18.39 25.06
CA ILE A 77 -5.72 19.83 24.80
C ILE A 77 -7.13 20.24 24.46
N SER A 78 -7.56 21.32 25.11
CA SER A 78 -8.84 21.95 24.84
C SER A 78 -8.73 23.05 23.78
N ARG A 79 -9.83 23.27 23.08
CA ARG A 79 -10.04 24.37 22.15
C ARG A 79 -11.25 25.19 22.57
N THR A 80 -11.24 26.44 22.13
CA THR A 80 -12.38 27.33 22.26
C THR A 80 -13.28 27.17 21.05
N GLU A 81 -14.57 26.94 21.27
CA GLU A 81 -15.62 26.86 20.24
C GLU A 81 -16.78 27.77 20.63
N GLN A 82 -17.69 28.11 19.71
CA GLN A 82 -18.79 29.07 19.90
C GLN A 82 -19.85 28.70 20.97
N GLY A 83 -19.58 27.71 21.82
CA GLY A 83 -20.41 27.31 22.96
C GLY A 83 -19.63 26.98 24.23
N GLY A 84 -18.31 27.22 24.26
CA GLY A 84 -17.47 26.97 25.43
C GLY A 84 -16.11 26.35 25.11
N VAL A 85 -15.57 25.63 26.09
CA VAL A 85 -14.28 24.93 25.98
C VAL A 85 -14.55 23.44 25.80
N VAL A 86 -14.06 22.88 24.70
CA VAL A 86 -14.19 21.45 24.35
C VAL A 86 -12.81 20.87 24.07
N LEU A 87 -12.66 19.55 23.99
CA LEU A 87 -11.39 18.96 23.57
C LEU A 87 -11.17 19.14 22.07
N PHE A 88 -9.90 19.21 21.64
CA PHE A 88 -9.58 18.98 20.23
C PHE A 88 -9.97 17.58 19.80
N PHE A 89 -9.94 16.61 20.70
CA PHE A 89 -10.29 15.25 20.31
C PHE A 89 -11.76 15.13 19.98
N ASN A 90 -12.03 14.71 18.76
CA ASN A 90 -13.35 14.25 18.36
C ASN A 90 -13.23 13.11 17.36
N GLY A 91 -14.14 12.15 17.49
CA GLY A 91 -14.19 10.95 16.66
C GLY A 91 -15.60 10.73 16.13
N ASN A 92 -15.69 10.21 14.92
CA ASN A 92 -16.93 9.79 14.28
C ASN A 92 -16.63 8.55 13.41
N PRO A 93 -17.65 7.89 12.81
CA PRO A 93 -17.43 6.65 12.07
C PRO A 93 -16.42 6.78 10.90
N ALA A 94 -16.23 7.98 10.35
CA ALA A 94 -15.38 8.23 9.19
C ALA A 94 -13.96 8.73 9.54
N GLY A 95 -13.66 9.00 10.81
CA GLY A 95 -12.37 9.55 11.18
C GLY A 95 -12.29 10.17 12.56
N ALA A 96 -11.09 10.64 12.90
CA ALA A 96 -10.82 11.32 14.16
C ALA A 96 -9.95 12.56 13.94
N LEU A 97 -10.02 13.48 14.89
CA LEU A 97 -9.18 14.66 14.99
C LEU A 97 -8.60 14.70 16.40
N TRP A 98 -7.31 15.00 16.53
CA TRP A 98 -6.62 15.06 17.81
C TRP A 98 -5.36 15.93 17.73
N VAL A 99 -4.75 16.21 18.88
CA VAL A 99 -3.44 16.86 18.94
C VAL A 99 -2.37 15.84 19.28
N ALA A 100 -1.30 15.81 18.50
CA ALA A 100 -0.13 14.98 18.76
C ALA A 100 1.16 15.60 18.20
N PRO A 101 2.34 15.20 18.67
CA PRO A 101 3.60 15.54 18.04
C PRO A 101 3.73 14.95 16.62
N LEU A 102 4.32 15.71 15.71
CA LEU A 102 4.82 15.22 14.42
C LEU A 102 6.35 15.05 14.55
N PRO A 103 6.96 13.88 14.27
CA PRO A 103 8.40 13.73 14.38
C PRO A 103 9.10 14.59 13.32
N GLU A 104 10.27 15.08 13.71
CA GLU A 104 10.90 16.30 13.22
C GLU A 104 11.32 16.22 11.75
N ARG A 105 10.83 17.16 10.96
CA ARG A 105 11.56 17.66 9.79
C ARG A 105 11.67 19.18 9.94
N GLY A 106 12.84 19.62 10.39
CA GLY A 106 13.23 21.03 10.45
C GLY A 106 13.04 21.69 11.82
N PRO A 107 13.53 22.94 11.97
CA PRO A 107 13.42 23.72 13.20
C PRO A 107 11.94 24.09 13.43
N GLY A 108 11.19 23.16 14.02
CA GLY A 108 9.73 23.22 14.12
C GLY A 108 9.11 21.98 14.78
N GLY A 109 9.89 21.24 15.57
CA GLY A 109 9.33 20.27 16.51
C GLY A 109 8.18 20.93 17.28
N GLY A 110 7.00 20.31 17.26
CA GLY A 110 5.79 20.97 17.72
C GLY A 110 4.55 20.11 17.65
N LEU A 111 3.56 20.51 18.43
CA LEU A 111 2.24 19.90 18.40
C LEU A 111 1.55 20.23 17.08
N HIS A 112 0.78 19.28 16.57
CA HIS A 112 -0.03 19.45 15.39
C HIS A 112 -1.44 18.99 15.68
N VAL A 113 -2.42 19.70 15.12
CA VAL A 113 -3.78 19.18 15.01
C VAL A 113 -3.79 18.22 13.82
N ILE A 114 -3.93 16.93 14.11
CA ILE A 114 -4.02 15.86 13.14
C ILE A 114 -5.49 15.55 12.93
N ARG A 115 -5.92 15.47 11.68
CA ARG A 115 -7.20 14.94 11.26
C ARG A 115 -6.97 13.78 10.31
N VAL A 116 -7.59 12.65 10.59
CA VAL A 116 -7.65 11.52 9.67
C VAL A 116 -9.08 11.37 9.19
N ALA A 117 -9.29 11.43 7.88
CA ALA A 117 -10.62 11.49 7.28
C ALA A 117 -10.65 10.87 5.88
N LEU A 118 -11.87 10.67 5.36
CA LEU A 118 -12.12 10.32 3.97
C LEU A 118 -11.99 11.55 3.06
N ASP A 119 -11.39 11.37 1.89
CA ASP A 119 -11.29 12.36 0.81
C ASP A 119 -11.99 11.81 -0.44
N ARG A 120 -13.11 12.43 -0.84
CA ARG A 120 -13.89 11.97 -1.99
C ARG A 120 -13.39 12.68 -3.25
N ARG A 121 -12.94 11.91 -4.24
CA ARG A 121 -12.53 12.45 -5.54
C ARG A 121 -13.73 12.69 -6.45
N ALA A 122 -13.51 13.49 -7.50
CA ALA A 122 -14.53 13.82 -8.50
C ALA A 122 -15.04 12.60 -9.29
N ASP A 123 -14.23 11.54 -9.39
CA ASP A 123 -14.58 10.26 -10.03
C ASP A 123 -15.43 9.34 -9.14
N GLY A 124 -15.78 9.78 -7.92
CA GLY A 124 -16.59 9.02 -6.96
C GLY A 124 -15.81 8.03 -6.10
N SER A 125 -14.51 7.86 -6.33
CA SER A 125 -13.64 7.09 -5.46
C SER A 125 -13.40 7.81 -4.11
N VAL A 126 -12.98 7.04 -3.12
CA VAL A 126 -12.74 7.51 -1.76
C VAL A 126 -11.33 7.15 -1.33
N ASP A 127 -10.56 8.17 -0.98
CA ASP A 127 -9.22 8.02 -0.42
C ASP A 127 -9.23 8.21 1.08
N TRP A 128 -8.18 7.68 1.72
CA TRP A 128 -7.91 7.92 3.12
C TRP A 128 -6.75 8.88 3.25
N ILE A 129 -6.94 9.96 4.01
CA ILE A 129 -5.94 11.00 4.15
C ILE A 129 -5.74 11.40 5.61
N ALA A 130 -4.49 11.64 5.96
CA ALA A 130 -4.11 12.38 7.16
C ALA A 130 -3.79 13.82 6.78
N GLN A 131 -4.33 14.77 7.55
CA GLN A 131 -4.09 16.19 7.44
C GLN A 131 -3.48 16.67 8.74
N ALA A 132 -2.44 17.50 8.67
CA ALA A 132 -1.78 18.07 9.83
C ALA A 132 -1.66 19.60 9.69
N LEU A 133 -2.11 20.30 10.73
CA LEU A 133 -1.92 21.75 10.91
C LEU A 133 -1.00 21.97 12.11
N PRO A 134 -0.02 22.89 12.05
CA PRO A 134 0.71 23.33 13.23
C PRO A 134 -0.27 23.81 14.30
N PHE A 135 -0.05 23.40 15.55
CA PHE A 135 -0.88 23.85 16.66
C PHE A 135 -0.48 25.27 17.07
N GLU A 136 -1.40 26.22 16.91
CA GLU A 136 -1.18 27.65 17.20
C GLU A 136 -1.89 28.13 18.47
N GLY A 137 -2.61 27.24 19.17
CA GLY A 137 -3.31 27.54 20.42
C GLY A 137 -4.79 27.15 20.40
N ALA A 138 -5.45 27.34 21.54
CA ALA A 138 -6.84 26.91 21.76
C ALA A 138 -7.86 27.60 20.84
N GLY A 139 -7.58 28.82 20.38
CA GLY A 139 -8.45 29.61 19.51
C GLY A 139 -8.15 29.48 18.02
N MET A 140 -7.26 28.55 17.61
CA MET A 140 -6.85 28.44 16.21
C MET A 140 -8.03 28.13 15.28
N VAL A 141 -7.96 28.68 14.07
CA VAL A 141 -8.87 28.35 12.98
C VAL A 141 -8.34 27.12 12.24
N LEU A 142 -9.22 26.15 11.96
CA LEU A 142 -8.84 24.89 11.30
C LEU A 142 -8.94 25.03 9.77
N GLU A 143 -7.99 25.73 9.18
CA GLU A 143 -7.89 25.95 7.73
C GLU A 143 -7.28 24.73 7.01
N TRP A 144 -8.09 23.69 6.80
CA TRP A 144 -7.65 22.42 6.22
C TRP A 144 -7.08 22.51 4.80
N ALA A 145 -7.34 23.60 4.08
CA ALA A 145 -6.74 23.85 2.76
C ALA A 145 -5.22 24.03 2.83
N ALA A 146 -4.70 24.55 3.95
CA ALA A 146 -3.28 24.76 4.18
C ALA A 146 -2.57 23.56 4.87
N ALA A 147 -3.33 22.52 5.22
CA ALA A 147 -2.80 21.38 5.97
C ALA A 147 -1.82 20.56 5.14
N ILE A 148 -0.78 20.03 5.80
CA ILE A 148 0.08 19.01 5.23
C ILE A 148 -0.78 17.76 4.99
N ARG A 149 -0.81 17.29 3.75
CA ARG A 149 -1.63 16.16 3.30
C ARG A 149 -0.77 14.92 3.10
N THR A 150 -1.06 13.87 3.85
CA THR A 150 -0.39 12.57 3.75
C THR A 150 -1.42 11.51 3.33
N PRO A 151 -1.35 10.99 2.09
CA PRO A 151 -2.23 9.91 1.68
C PRO A 151 -1.91 8.64 2.49
N LEU A 152 -2.95 8.01 3.02
CA LEU A 152 -2.85 6.78 3.80
C LEU A 152 -3.24 5.56 2.97
N ALA A 153 -4.30 5.66 2.18
CA ALA A 153 -4.77 4.58 1.31
C ALA A 153 -5.62 5.17 0.19
N ARG A 154 -5.80 4.41 -0.89
CA ARG A 154 -6.65 4.80 -2.02
C ARG A 154 -7.77 3.80 -2.25
N ASP A 155 -8.81 4.27 -2.93
CA ASP A 155 -9.91 3.45 -3.43
C ASP A 155 -10.56 2.57 -2.34
N LEU A 156 -10.79 3.20 -1.18
CA LEU A 156 -11.44 2.58 -0.04
C LEU A 156 -12.86 2.14 -0.40
N ARG A 157 -13.21 0.95 0.07
CA ARG A 157 -14.56 0.39 0.06
C ARG A 157 -15.25 0.60 1.40
N THR A 158 -14.50 0.44 2.49
CA THR A 158 -15.01 0.59 3.85
C THR A 158 -13.96 1.27 4.73
N LEU A 159 -14.40 2.20 5.57
CA LEU A 159 -13.66 2.72 6.71
C LEU A 159 -14.64 2.92 7.86
N GLN A 160 -14.37 2.32 9.01
CA GLN A 160 -15.18 2.48 10.22
C GLN A 160 -14.28 2.64 11.43
N TRP A 161 -14.54 3.69 12.21
CA TRP A 161 -13.88 3.94 13.48
C TRP A 161 -14.81 3.58 14.64
N TYR A 162 -14.21 2.94 15.64
CA TYR A 162 -14.88 2.63 16.90
C TYR A 162 -13.98 3.08 18.05
N TYR A 163 -14.63 3.55 19.10
CA TYR A 163 -14.01 4.16 20.26
C TYR A 163 -14.49 3.42 21.49
N GLN A 164 -13.57 2.85 22.27
CA GLN A 164 -13.93 2.18 23.51
C GLN A 164 -14.01 3.21 24.64
N ASP A 165 -15.14 3.24 25.34
CA ASP A 165 -15.28 4.01 26.55
C ASP A 165 -14.54 3.32 27.70
N GLY A 166 -13.52 3.96 28.25
CA GLY A 166 -12.75 3.41 29.37
C GLY A 166 -13.54 3.26 30.67
N LYS A 167 -14.71 3.90 30.80
CA LYS A 167 -15.56 3.82 32.00
C LYS A 167 -16.58 2.69 31.92
N SER A 168 -17.26 2.52 30.78
CA SER A 168 -18.27 1.47 30.60
C SER A 168 -17.73 0.21 29.92
N GLY A 169 -16.61 0.31 29.21
CA GLY A 169 -16.06 -0.75 28.35
C GLY A 169 -16.76 -0.88 26.99
N GLU A 170 -17.81 -0.10 26.74
CA GLU A 170 -18.59 -0.16 25.51
C GLU A 170 -17.84 0.43 24.31
N TRP A 171 -18.08 -0.16 23.14
CA TRP A 171 -17.61 0.39 21.86
C TRP A 171 -18.70 1.27 21.26
N VAL A 172 -18.36 2.53 20.97
CA VAL A 172 -19.23 3.50 20.31
C VAL A 172 -18.61 3.99 19.01
N GLN A 173 -19.42 4.51 18.10
CA GLN A 173 -18.94 5.07 16.82
C GLN A 173 -18.80 6.60 16.84
N GLU A 174 -19.39 7.26 17.84
CA GLU A 174 -19.33 8.71 18.03
C GLU A 174 -18.59 9.03 19.32
N TRP A 175 -17.58 9.90 19.23
CA TRP A 175 -16.84 10.41 20.38
C TRP A 175 -16.79 11.94 20.32
N PRO A 176 -17.81 12.63 20.87
CA PRO A 176 -17.92 14.08 20.75
C PRO A 176 -16.86 14.79 21.60
N SER A 177 -16.40 15.96 21.13
CA SER A 177 -15.42 16.83 21.79
C SER A 177 -15.84 17.32 23.17
N THR A 178 -17.12 17.24 23.49
CA THR A 178 -17.69 17.60 24.80
C THR A 178 -17.37 16.58 25.89
N ARG A 179 -16.92 15.37 25.54
CA ARG A 179 -16.46 14.39 26.53
C ARG A 179 -15.15 14.89 27.17
N PRO A 180 -15.02 14.85 28.51
CA PRO A 180 -13.83 15.40 29.18
C PRO A 180 -12.64 14.44 29.22
N TYR A 181 -12.67 13.34 28.45
CA TYR A 181 -11.64 12.30 28.43
C TYR A 181 -11.60 11.58 27.07
N TYR A 182 -10.53 10.81 26.87
CA TYR A 182 -10.26 10.04 25.66
C TYR A 182 -10.89 8.65 25.67
N PRO A 183 -11.13 8.06 24.50
CA PRO A 183 -11.38 6.63 24.43
C PRO A 183 -10.14 5.86 24.92
N SER A 184 -10.36 4.75 25.62
CA SER A 184 -9.28 3.89 26.11
C SER A 184 -8.63 3.10 24.99
N ARG A 185 -9.39 2.77 23.94
CA ARG A 185 -8.94 2.06 22.74
C ARG A 185 -9.65 2.59 21.51
N ILE A 186 -8.98 2.49 20.38
CA ILE A 186 -9.52 2.84 19.07
C ILE A 186 -9.36 1.62 18.18
N ARG A 187 -10.44 1.26 17.47
CA ARG A 187 -10.43 0.21 16.47
C ARG A 187 -10.79 0.84 15.13
N ILE A 188 -10.04 0.51 14.10
CA ILE A 188 -10.24 1.00 12.74
C ILE A 188 -10.41 -0.22 11.84
N GLU A 189 -11.57 -0.31 11.19
CA GLU A 189 -11.86 -1.34 10.20
C GLU A 189 -11.73 -0.72 8.81
N VAL A 190 -10.85 -1.28 7.98
CA VAL A 190 -10.52 -0.74 6.65
C VAL A 190 -10.66 -1.84 5.61
N ALA A 191 -11.22 -1.51 4.44
CA ALA A 191 -11.20 -2.36 3.27
C ALA A 191 -10.97 -1.53 2.01
N ASP A 192 -10.13 -2.04 1.11
CA ASP A 192 -9.87 -1.47 -0.21
C ASP A 192 -10.45 -2.38 -1.32
N ALA A 193 -10.16 -2.08 -2.58
CA ALA A 193 -10.63 -2.87 -3.71
C ALA A 193 -10.19 -4.35 -3.69
N GLN A 194 -9.13 -4.70 -2.97
CA GLN A 194 -8.64 -6.07 -2.82
C GLN A 194 -9.20 -6.78 -1.58
N GLY A 195 -10.00 -6.09 -0.76
CA GLY A 195 -10.70 -6.66 0.39
C GLY A 195 -10.32 -6.02 1.73
N PRO A 196 -10.74 -6.63 2.85
CA PRO A 196 -10.45 -6.12 4.18
C PRO A 196 -8.96 -6.13 4.48
N TRP A 197 -8.51 -5.13 5.22
CA TRP A 197 -7.19 -5.13 5.85
C TRP A 197 -7.19 -6.11 7.02
N PRO A 198 -6.06 -6.77 7.36
CA PRO A 198 -6.00 -7.67 8.49
C PRO A 198 -6.32 -6.88 9.76
N ALA A 199 -7.10 -7.50 10.64
CA ALA A 199 -7.53 -6.88 11.88
C ALA A 199 -6.31 -6.53 12.75
N CYS A 200 -6.22 -5.27 13.18
CA CYS A 200 -5.31 -4.89 14.25
C CYS A 200 -5.89 -5.43 15.57
N SER A 201 -5.18 -6.34 16.22
CA SER A 201 -5.47 -6.78 17.60
C SER A 201 -4.85 -5.84 18.63
#